data_AF-A0A975BUA4-F1
#
_entry.id   AF-A0A975BUA4-F1
#
_cell.length_a   1.000
_cell.length_b   1.000
_cell.length_c   1.000
_cell.angle_alpha   90.00
_cell.angle_beta   90.00
_cell.angle_gamma   90.00
#
_symmetry.space_group_name_H-M   'P 1'
#
loop_
_entity.id
_entity.type
_entity.pdbx_description
1 polymer ?
#
loop_
_entity_poly.entity_id
_entity_poly.type
_entity_poly.pdbx_seq_one_letter_code
_entity_poly.pdbx_strand_id
1 'polypeptide(L)'
;MMNFKQKEVLENIIAGLQKKFPEVRLVGIEELNPFEFWVTLTEPADEERQIALETLQGELGTDALLDYGVNFHFMPAAFERAGQQRG
;
A
#
# COMPACT_ATOMS: atom_id res chain seq x y z
N MET A 1 -11.05 12.02 4.94
CA MET A 1 -10.75 12.28 3.53
C MET A 1 -9.27 12.59 3.38
N MET A 2 -8.56 11.94 2.45
CA MET A 2 -7.13 12.17 2.20
C MET A 2 -6.84 13.59 1.70
N ASN A 3 -5.83 14.25 2.26
CA ASN A 3 -5.40 15.59 1.82
C ASN A 3 -4.43 15.54 0.63
N PHE A 4 -4.17 16.72 0.02
CA PHE A 4 -3.30 16.82 -1.16
C PHE A 4 -1.90 16.27 -0.93
N LYS A 5 -1.30 16.53 0.24
CA LYS A 5 0.07 16.08 0.52
C LYS A 5 0.14 14.57 0.76
N GLN A 6 -0.83 14.01 1.47
CA GLN A 6 -0.94 12.56 1.67
C GLN A 6 -1.13 11.82 0.34
N LYS A 7 -1.93 12.40 -0.57
CA LYS A 7 -2.11 11.86 -1.92
C LYS A 7 -0.80 11.88 -2.70
N GLU A 8 -0.08 13.00 -2.70
CA GLU A 8 1.23 13.11 -3.37
C GLU A 8 2.24 12.08 -2.81
N VAL A 9 2.28 11.91 -1.48
CA VAL A 9 3.15 10.90 -0.84
C VAL A 9 2.78 9.50 -1.29
N LEU A 10 1.49 9.14 -1.25
CA LEU A 10 1.03 7.84 -1.71
C LEU A 10 1.36 7.60 -3.20
N GLU A 11 1.12 8.59 -4.07
CA GLU A 11 1.44 8.50 -5.50
C GLU A 11 2.95 8.25 -5.73
N ASN A 12 3.82 8.92 -4.96
CA ASN A 12 5.26 8.69 -5.02
C ASN A 12 5.66 7.30 -4.56
N ILE A 13 5.03 6.78 -3.49
CA ILE A 13 5.26 5.40 -3.02
C ILE A 13 4.86 4.41 -4.11
N ILE A 14 3.64 4.53 -4.67
CA ILE A 14 3.17 3.63 -5.73
C ILE A 14 4.10 3.67 -6.95
N ALA A 15 4.54 4.86 -7.37
CA ALA A 15 5.52 4.99 -8.44
C ALA A 15 6.86 4.31 -8.11
N GLY A 16 7.30 4.39 -6.85
CA GLY A 16 8.48 3.69 -6.34
C GLY A 16 8.36 2.17 -6.42
N LEU A 17 7.21 1.63 -6.00
CA LEU A 17 6.90 0.21 -6.09
C LEU A 17 6.87 -0.26 -7.56
N GLN A 18 6.17 0.46 -8.43
CA GLN A 18 5.99 0.09 -9.84
C GLN A 18 7.28 0.11 -10.66
N LYS A 19 8.29 0.89 -10.26
CA LYS A 19 9.63 0.85 -10.88
C LYS A 19 10.31 -0.52 -10.74
N LYS A 20 10.11 -1.22 -9.62
CA LYS A 20 10.69 -2.55 -9.37
C LYS A 20 9.71 -3.70 -9.61
N PHE A 21 8.42 -3.42 -9.44
CA PHE A 21 7.32 -4.37 -9.59
C PHE A 21 6.25 -3.81 -10.54
N PRO A 22 6.48 -3.83 -11.87
CA PRO A 22 5.54 -3.31 -12.87
C PRO A 22 4.14 -3.95 -12.84
N GLU A 23 4.03 -5.14 -12.26
CA GLU A 23 2.79 -5.88 -12.06
C GLU A 23 1.92 -5.35 -10.89
N VAL A 24 2.47 -4.51 -10.02
CA VAL A 24 1.76 -3.91 -8.88
C VAL A 24 0.84 -2.80 -9.36
N ARG A 25 -0.43 -2.87 -8.96
CA ARG A 25 -1.48 -1.91 -9.31
C ARG A 25 -2.27 -1.54 -8.08
N LEU A 26 -2.64 -0.27 -8.00
CA LEU A 26 -3.58 0.22 -7.00
C LEU A 26 -4.99 -0.30 -7.29
N VAL A 27 -5.59 -0.95 -6.30
CA VAL A 27 -6.96 -1.47 -6.36
C VAL A 27 -7.91 -0.56 -5.59
N GLY A 28 -7.53 -0.16 -4.38
CA GLY A 28 -8.40 0.60 -3.49
C GLY A 28 -7.61 1.34 -2.42
N ILE A 29 -8.24 2.38 -1.88
CA ILE A 29 -7.75 3.11 -0.71
C ILE A 29 -8.93 3.30 0.22
N GLU A 30 -8.77 2.88 1.46
CA GLU A 30 -9.72 3.11 2.54
C GLU A 30 -9.05 3.93 3.64
N GLU A 31 -9.76 4.92 4.15
CA GLU A 31 -9.28 5.75 5.24
C GLU A 31 -9.76 5.21 6.57
N LEU A 32 -8.82 4.94 7.47
CA LEU A 32 -9.11 4.50 8.83
C LEU A 32 -9.28 5.71 9.76
N ASN A 33 -8.41 6.71 9.59
CA ASN A 33 -8.48 8.00 10.26
C ASN A 33 -7.68 9.06 9.46
N PRO A 34 -7.66 10.33 9.86
CA PRO A 34 -7.01 11.39 9.07
C PRO A 34 -5.52 11.18 8.77
N PHE A 35 -4.84 10.25 9.43
CA PHE A 35 -3.41 9.97 9.26
C PHE A 35 -3.11 8.50 8.95
N GLU A 36 -4.12 7.63 8.82
CA GLU A 36 -3.92 6.21 8.56
C GLU A 36 -4.85 5.69 7.46
N PHE A 37 -4.27 4.95 6.52
CA PHE A 37 -4.96 4.46 5.33
C PHE A 37 -4.65 2.99 5.08
N TRP A 38 -5.65 2.24 4.64
CA TRP A 38 -5.47 0.95 3.97
C TRP A 38 -5.31 1.17 2.47
N VAL A 39 -4.28 0.58 1.89
CA VAL A 39 -3.94 0.68 0.47
C VAL A 39 -3.91 -0.72 -0.10
N THR A 40 -4.89 -1.06 -0.91
CA THR A 40 -5.02 -2.39 -1.52
C THR A 40 -4.27 -2.43 -2.84
N LEU A 41 -3.33 -3.37 -2.98
CA LEU A 41 -2.46 -3.53 -4.14
C LEU A 41 -2.55 -4.94 -4.73
N THR A 42 -2.35 -5.07 -6.04
CA THR A 42 -2.05 -6.37 -6.64
C THR A 42 -0.62 -6.79 -6.30
N GLU A 43 -0.40 -8.09 -6.16
CA GLU A 43 0.90 -8.67 -5.79
C GLU A 43 1.46 -9.55 -6.91
N PRO A 44 2.80 -9.69 -6.98
CA PRO A 44 3.44 -10.69 -7.82
C PRO A 44 2.95 -12.10 -7.48
N ALA A 45 2.92 -13.00 -8.46
CA ALA A 45 2.57 -14.41 -8.20
C ALA A 45 3.75 -15.20 -7.60
N ASP A 46 4.96 -14.70 -7.75
CA ASP A 46 6.20 -15.31 -7.25
C ASP A 46 6.45 -14.90 -5.80
N GLU A 47 6.68 -15.88 -4.93
CA GLU A 47 6.83 -15.69 -3.48
C GLU A 47 8.06 -14.84 -3.12
N GLU A 48 9.20 -15.04 -3.79
CA GLU A 48 10.40 -14.22 -3.55
C GLU A 48 10.15 -12.75 -3.91
N ARG A 49 9.40 -12.51 -5.00
CA ARG A 49 8.98 -11.17 -5.39
C ARG A 49 7.96 -10.56 -4.42
N GLN A 50 7.07 -11.36 -3.82
CA GLN A 50 6.16 -10.88 -2.78
C GLN A 50 6.95 -10.39 -1.56
N ILE A 51 7.88 -11.20 -1.05
CA ILE A 51 8.73 -10.83 0.09
C ILE A 51 9.52 -9.54 -0.21
N ALA A 52 10.07 -9.42 -1.42
CA ALA A 52 10.78 -8.22 -1.84
C ALA A 52 9.86 -6.98 -1.95
N LEU A 53 8.60 -7.17 -2.37
CA LEU A 53 7.61 -6.11 -2.43
C LEU A 53 7.22 -5.64 -1.02
N GLU A 54 6.92 -6.56 -0.11
CA GLU A 54 6.58 -6.27 1.29
C GLU A 54 7.71 -5.52 2.00
N THR A 55 8.97 -5.92 1.75
CA THR A 55 10.15 -5.24 2.30
C THR A 55 10.19 -3.77 1.86
N LEU A 56 10.02 -3.52 0.56
CA LEU A 56 10.05 -2.16 0.01
C LEU A 56 8.84 -1.32 0.46
N GLN A 57 7.67 -1.94 0.56
CA GLN A 57 6.48 -1.29 1.13
C GLN A 57 6.74 -0.84 2.57
N GLY A 58 7.39 -1.68 3.39
CA GLY A 58 7.76 -1.35 4.76
C GLY A 58 8.75 -0.19 4.85
N GLU A 59 9.79 -0.18 4.00
CA GLU A 59 10.75 0.94 3.91
C GLU A 59 10.04 2.25 3.55
N LEU A 60 9.30 2.27 2.44
CA LEU A 60 8.62 3.48 1.94
C LEU A 60 7.48 3.94 2.87
N GLY A 61 6.78 3.02 3.51
CA GLY A 61 5.77 3.32 4.52
C GLY A 61 6.37 3.90 5.80
N THR A 62 7.53 3.41 6.22
CA THR A 62 8.28 3.98 7.35
C THR A 62 8.75 5.40 7.04
N ASP A 63 9.28 5.64 5.85
CA ASP A 63 9.66 6.99 5.40
C ASP A 63 8.46 7.93 5.40
N ALA A 64 7.29 7.47 4.92
CA ALA A 64 6.06 8.26 4.94
C ALA A 64 5.63 8.66 6.36
N LEU A 65 5.76 7.73 7.32
CA LEU A 65 5.41 7.98 8.71
C LEU A 65 6.37 8.97 9.36
N LEU A 66 7.68 8.82 9.14
CA LEU A 66 8.71 9.65 9.76
C LEU A 66 8.74 11.06 9.18
N ASP A 67 8.61 11.20 7.86
CA ASP A 67 8.76 12.49 7.18
C ASP A 67 7.46 13.29 7.13
N TYR A 68 6.30 12.60 7.10
CA TYR A 68 5.00 13.24 6.84
C TYR A 68 3.93 12.92 7.89
N GLY A 69 4.21 12.04 8.86
CA GLY A 69 3.26 11.69 9.91
C GLY A 69 2.02 10.94 9.40
N VAL A 70 2.14 10.24 8.27
CA VAL A 70 1.06 9.45 7.67
C VAL A 70 1.45 7.98 7.58
N ASN A 71 0.53 7.10 7.96
CA ASN A 71 0.71 5.66 7.93
C ASN A 71 -0.09 5.04 6.78
N PHE A 72 0.57 4.23 5.96
CA PHE A 72 -0.07 3.46 4.88
C PHE A 72 0.12 1.97 5.15
N HIS A 73 -0.98 1.26 5.37
CA HIS A 73 -0.97 -0.19 5.47
C HIS A 73 -1.25 -0.78 4.09
N PHE A 74 -0.25 -1.46 3.52
CA PHE A 74 -0.39 -2.11 2.23
C PHE A 74 -1.00 -3.49 2.42
N MET A 75 -2.09 -3.75 1.71
CA MET A 75 -2.86 -4.99 1.78
C MET A 75 -2.93 -5.68 0.42
N PRO A 76 -2.81 -7.02 0.36
CA PRO A 76 -3.03 -7.77 -0.86
C PRO A 76 -4.47 -7.61 -1.35
N ALA A 77 -4.68 -7.44 -2.65
CA ALA A 77 -6.00 -7.51 -3.28
C ALA A 77 -6.67 -8.89 -3.13
N ALA A 78 -5.89 -9.95 -2.88
CA ALA A 78 -6.44 -11.28 -2.59
C ALA A 78 -7.14 -11.38 -1.22
N PHE A 79 -6.91 -10.42 -0.32
CA PHE A 79 -7.43 -10.44 1.04
C PHE A 79 -8.97 -10.26 1.13
N GLU A 80 -9.62 -9.73 0.08
CA GLU A 80 -11.08 -9.59 0.05
C GLU A 80 -11.85 -10.93 0.08
N ARG A 81 -11.23 -12.07 -0.27
CA ARG A 81 -11.92 -13.37 -0.18
C ARG A 81 -11.99 -13.96 1.24
N ALA A 82 -11.15 -13.51 2.16
CA ALA A 82 -11.11 -14.06 3.53
C ALA A 82 -12.04 -13.31 4.51
N GLY A 83 -12.33 -12.04 4.24
CA GLY A 83 -13.21 -11.20 5.08
C GLY A 83 -14.71 -11.39 4.82
N GLN A 84 -15.10 -11.91 3.66
CA GLN A 84 -16.50 -12.00 3.24
C GLN A 84 -17.21 -13.30 3.64
N GLN A 85 -16.56 -14.18 4.41
CA GLN A 85 -17.17 -15.39 5.01
C GLN A 85 -17.59 -15.22 6.48
N ARG A 86 -17.58 -14.00 7.03
CA ARG A 86 -18.17 -13.70 8.35
C ARG A 86 -19.42 -12.84 8.17
N GLY A 87 -20.48 -13.48 7.69
CA GLY A 87 -21.86 -13.00 7.67
C GLY A 87 -22.80 -14.11 8.15
#